data_AF-A0A954WY64-F1
#
_entry.id   AF-A0A954WY64-F1
#
_cell.length_a   1.000
_cell.length_b   1.000
_cell.length_c   1.000
_cell.angle_alpha   90.00
_cell.angle_beta   90.00
_cell.angle_gamma   90.00
#
_symmetry.space_group_name_H-M   'P 1'
#
loop_
_entity.id
_entity.type
_entity.pdbx_description
1 polymer ?
#
loop_
_entity_poly.entity_id
_entity_poly.type
_entity_poly.pdbx_seq_one_letter_code
_entity_poly.pdbx_strand_id
1 'polypeptide(L)'
;MVRRLPLLICLTAFYAFLATSVSGAEVRADVIARINDALPDKVVVEPQVARHVLLYSRTGGFRHASIETGAKSFQMLGEKTRAFTTVHSEDPSMFDQENLDQFDAIVMLNVTGDFLATKKPEEMTDEEKATHEKRRGNLLEFVESGKGVLGTHSSTDAFYNWKEYGDMMGGWFTGHPWHTDVPIKVDSPDHPLTAMFDANAGFNIKDEIYQFAPRNAEGVYGGYQPYDRSKLRVLLSLDQEKFDVSLGARNDADYAISWIREFGKGRIFYSVLGHNEFIFYTPTVMQHYLAGMQYVLGDLQADATPSGRLAGELQTAKSIEPFNKENLKGWRLKHASGSHWVVGRATLDSEDPGKFTVEDKPGELVNAQGGGVDIFTDERFGDCRLQIELMVPKGSNSGIYLHGNYEVQVFDSWGKQEAGPADIGGIYGAAAPKENAAKEPGQWQQFIIDFKAPRFEGDKKVANAMFERVILNGKTIHENVEVSGPTGGNLGLGEAATGPLMFQGDHGAVSYRNIQLFVPQ
;
A
#
# COMPACT_ATOMS: atom_id res chain seq x y z
N MET A 1 21.63 37.28 -47.04
CA MET A 1 22.34 37.30 -45.74
C MET A 1 21.71 36.22 -44.87
N VAL A 2 22.23 35.00 -44.91
CA VAL A 2 21.74 33.89 -44.07
C VAL A 2 22.98 33.30 -43.39
N ARG A 3 23.14 33.58 -42.10
CA ARG A 3 24.21 33.04 -41.27
C ARG A 3 23.89 31.58 -40.94
N ARG A 4 24.77 30.66 -41.32
CA ARG A 4 24.80 29.29 -40.77
C ARG A 4 25.44 29.35 -39.39
N LEU A 5 24.72 28.90 -38.36
CA LEU A 5 25.28 28.61 -37.03
C LEU A 5 25.88 27.20 -37.08
N PRO A 6 27.06 26.94 -36.49
CA PRO A 6 27.59 25.59 -36.40
C PRO A 6 26.90 24.84 -35.27
N LEU A 7 26.50 23.59 -35.56
CA LEU A 7 25.97 22.62 -34.62
C LEU A 7 27.09 22.24 -33.63
N LEU A 8 26.97 22.67 -32.38
CA LEU A 8 27.87 22.24 -31.30
C LEU A 8 27.48 20.82 -30.91
N ILE A 9 28.26 19.83 -31.34
CA ILE A 9 28.11 18.44 -30.91
C ILE A 9 28.65 18.37 -29.47
N CYS A 10 27.78 18.40 -28.48
CA CYS A 10 28.11 18.00 -27.12
C CYS A 10 28.44 16.50 -27.14
N LEU A 11 29.73 16.16 -27.11
CA LEU A 11 30.17 14.83 -26.69
C LEU A 11 29.86 14.70 -25.20
N THR A 12 28.75 14.05 -24.86
CA THR A 12 28.55 13.47 -23.54
C THR A 12 29.51 12.29 -23.43
N ALA A 13 30.56 12.46 -22.62
CA ALA A 13 31.47 11.37 -22.28
C ALA A 13 30.69 10.35 -21.44
N PHE A 14 30.27 9.26 -22.08
CA PHE A 14 29.78 8.06 -21.40
C PHE A 14 30.98 7.44 -20.67
N TYR A 15 31.14 7.72 -19.38
CA TYR A 15 32.02 6.93 -18.54
C TYR A 15 31.36 5.56 -18.36
N ALA A 16 31.67 4.64 -19.26
CA ALA A 16 31.42 3.23 -19.04
C ALA A 16 32.37 2.81 -17.91
N PHE A 17 31.88 2.84 -16.66
CA PHE A 17 32.49 2.05 -15.61
C PHE A 17 32.44 0.60 -16.09
N LEU A 18 33.61 0.00 -16.31
CA LEU A 18 33.69 -1.45 -16.34
C LEU A 18 33.08 -1.90 -15.01
N ALA A 19 31.94 -2.59 -15.09
CA ALA A 19 31.45 -3.36 -13.96
C ALA A 19 32.61 -4.28 -13.54
N THR A 20 33.30 -3.93 -12.47
CA THR A 20 34.23 -4.83 -11.83
C THR A 20 33.38 -5.96 -11.31
N SER A 21 33.34 -7.05 -12.07
CA SER A 21 32.67 -8.28 -11.69
C SER A 21 33.16 -8.65 -10.30
N VAL A 22 32.26 -8.54 -9.31
CA VAL A 22 32.50 -9.11 -7.99
C VAL A 22 32.83 -10.58 -8.23
N SER A 23 33.98 -11.05 -7.76
CA SER A 23 34.31 -12.48 -7.76
C SER A 23 33.46 -13.17 -6.69
N GLY A 24 32.16 -13.27 -6.93
CA GLY A 24 31.21 -14.02 -6.12
C GLY A 24 31.29 -15.51 -6.46
N ALA A 25 30.96 -16.37 -5.50
CA ALA A 25 30.77 -17.79 -5.78
C ALA A 25 29.66 -17.94 -6.83
N GLU A 26 29.94 -18.68 -7.91
CA GLU A 26 28.98 -18.86 -8.99
C GLU A 26 27.73 -19.60 -8.47
N VAL A 27 26.56 -18.98 -8.61
CA VAL A 27 25.28 -19.59 -8.20
C VAL A 27 25.08 -20.88 -8.99
N ARG A 28 24.79 -21.98 -8.29
CA ARG A 28 24.66 -23.30 -8.92
C ARG A 28 23.58 -23.30 -10.01
N ALA A 29 23.81 -24.02 -11.10
CA ALA A 29 22.90 -24.06 -12.24
C ALA A 29 21.49 -24.58 -11.88
N ASP A 30 21.37 -25.52 -10.94
CA ASP A 30 20.08 -26.00 -10.44
C ASP A 30 19.30 -24.91 -9.70
N VAL A 31 20.00 -24.02 -8.99
CA VAL A 31 19.41 -22.87 -8.31
C VAL A 31 18.99 -21.81 -9.32
N ILE A 32 19.80 -21.55 -10.37
CA ILE A 32 19.42 -20.63 -11.46
C ILE A 32 18.12 -21.08 -12.14
N ALA A 33 17.95 -22.37 -12.39
CA ALA A 33 16.71 -22.90 -12.94
C ALA A 33 15.51 -22.64 -12.03
N ARG A 34 15.64 -22.88 -10.72
CA ARG A 34 14.60 -22.59 -9.73
C ARG A 34 14.25 -21.10 -9.66
N ILE A 35 15.26 -20.23 -9.73
CA ILE A 35 15.04 -18.78 -9.83
C ILE A 35 14.18 -18.49 -11.06
N ASN A 36 14.60 -18.94 -12.24
CA ASN A 36 13.88 -18.68 -13.48
C ASN A 36 12.40 -19.11 -13.44
N ASP A 37 12.14 -20.27 -12.84
CA ASP A 37 10.80 -20.85 -12.69
C ASP A 37 9.95 -20.09 -11.66
N ALA A 38 10.56 -19.53 -10.62
CA ALA A 38 9.86 -18.81 -9.55
C ALA A 38 9.57 -17.34 -9.90
N LEU A 39 10.36 -16.74 -10.79
CA LEU A 39 10.21 -15.33 -11.13
C LEU A 39 8.90 -15.07 -11.89
N PRO A 40 8.15 -14.00 -11.55
CA PRO A 40 6.97 -13.61 -12.30
C PRO A 40 7.30 -13.25 -13.75
N ASP A 41 6.36 -13.55 -14.66
CA ASP A 41 6.51 -13.23 -16.09
C ASP A 41 6.07 -11.79 -16.43
N LYS A 42 5.30 -11.15 -15.54
CA LYS A 42 4.73 -9.82 -15.76
C LYS A 42 4.96 -8.91 -14.56
N VAL A 43 5.08 -7.63 -14.85
CA VAL A 43 5.06 -6.55 -13.87
C VAL A 43 3.65 -6.34 -13.30
N VAL A 44 3.56 -5.72 -12.12
CA VAL A 44 2.28 -5.25 -11.55
C VAL A 44 1.79 -4.03 -12.35
N VAL A 45 2.71 -3.13 -12.71
CA VAL A 45 2.45 -1.93 -13.54
C VAL A 45 3.56 -1.78 -14.57
N GLU A 46 3.25 -1.37 -15.79
CA GLU A 46 4.29 -1.10 -16.79
C GLU A 46 5.09 0.17 -16.43
N PRO A 47 6.44 0.09 -16.29
CA PRO A 47 7.26 1.27 -16.03
C PRO A 47 7.15 2.29 -17.16
N GLN A 48 6.96 3.55 -16.81
CA GLN A 48 6.83 4.64 -17.81
C GLN A 48 8.17 5.18 -18.28
N VAL A 49 9.24 4.90 -17.56
CA VAL A 49 10.62 5.31 -17.85
C VAL A 49 11.56 4.16 -17.55
N ALA A 50 12.74 4.17 -18.18
CA ALA A 50 13.79 3.22 -17.84
C ALA A 50 14.22 3.41 -16.38
N ARG A 51 14.40 2.30 -15.65
CA ARG A 51 14.77 2.29 -14.24
C ARG A 51 16.14 1.66 -14.04
N HIS A 52 17.00 2.35 -13.28
CA HIS A 52 18.36 1.90 -12.96
C HIS A 52 18.50 1.69 -11.45
N VAL A 53 18.92 0.48 -11.05
CA VAL A 53 18.96 0.06 -9.65
C VAL A 53 20.39 -0.27 -9.25
N LEU A 54 20.84 0.29 -8.14
CA LEU A 54 22.05 -0.19 -7.47
C LEU A 54 21.68 -1.39 -6.61
N LEU A 55 22.18 -2.56 -6.95
CA LEU A 55 22.11 -3.74 -6.10
C LEU A 55 23.38 -3.79 -5.26
N TYR A 56 23.27 -3.54 -3.95
CA TYR A 56 24.42 -3.40 -3.06
C TYR A 56 24.41 -4.49 -1.98
N SER A 57 25.51 -5.23 -1.85
CA SER A 57 25.59 -6.41 -0.97
C SER A 57 26.82 -6.46 -0.07
N ARG A 58 27.57 -5.37 0.06
CA ARG A 58 28.73 -5.35 0.96
C ARG A 58 28.26 -5.50 2.41
N THR A 59 28.98 -6.31 3.17
CA THR A 59 28.74 -6.50 4.61
C THR A 59 29.93 -5.96 5.41
N GLY A 60 29.67 -5.12 6.39
CA GLY A 60 30.63 -4.75 7.44
C GLY A 60 30.62 -5.71 8.64
N GLY A 61 29.65 -6.64 8.69
CA GLY A 61 29.51 -7.67 9.72
C GLY A 61 29.35 -9.07 9.12
N PHE A 62 28.34 -9.81 9.60
CA PHE A 62 28.05 -11.17 9.13
C PHE A 62 27.66 -11.19 7.65
N ARG A 63 28.17 -12.16 6.89
CA ARG A 63 27.84 -12.37 5.47
C ARG A 63 26.91 -13.57 5.31
N HIS A 64 25.70 -13.30 4.82
CA HIS A 64 24.70 -14.32 4.57
C HIS A 64 25.02 -15.12 3.30
N ALA A 65 24.90 -16.45 3.37
CA ALA A 65 25.15 -17.34 2.22
C ALA A 65 24.16 -17.10 1.06
N SER A 66 22.98 -16.55 1.37
CA SER A 66 21.94 -16.25 0.38
C SER A 66 22.26 -15.05 -0.53
N ILE A 67 23.27 -14.23 -0.21
CA ILE A 67 23.58 -12.99 -0.96
C ILE A 67 23.78 -13.26 -2.45
N GLU A 68 24.58 -14.26 -2.83
CA GLU A 68 24.85 -14.52 -4.26
C GLU A 68 23.58 -14.97 -5.00
N THR A 69 22.75 -15.79 -4.34
CA THR A 69 21.45 -16.24 -4.88
C THR A 69 20.49 -15.06 -5.02
N GLY A 70 20.40 -14.19 -4.00
CA GLY A 70 19.56 -13.01 -4.03
C GLY A 70 19.99 -12.01 -5.10
N ALA A 71 21.29 -11.80 -5.26
CA ALA A 71 21.82 -10.88 -6.26
C ALA A 71 21.46 -11.36 -7.67
N LYS A 72 21.66 -12.66 -7.93
CA LYS A 72 21.27 -13.29 -9.19
C LYS A 72 19.77 -13.22 -9.44
N SER A 73 18.97 -13.40 -8.38
CA SER A 73 17.51 -13.35 -8.46
C SER A 73 16.97 -11.96 -8.79
N PHE A 74 17.51 -10.89 -8.19
CA PHE A 74 17.12 -9.52 -8.53
C PHE A 74 17.57 -9.11 -9.94
N GLN A 75 18.77 -9.52 -10.37
CA GLN A 75 19.22 -9.33 -11.76
C GLN A 75 18.26 -9.99 -12.75
N MET A 76 17.99 -11.29 -12.57
CA MET A 76 17.07 -12.04 -13.43
C MET A 76 15.63 -11.53 -13.35
N LEU A 77 15.18 -11.05 -12.20
CA LEU A 77 13.86 -10.43 -12.04
C LEU A 77 13.74 -9.19 -12.93
N GLY A 78 14.72 -8.29 -12.87
CA GLY A 78 14.77 -7.09 -13.71
C GLY A 78 14.83 -7.43 -15.21
N GLU A 79 15.68 -8.39 -15.60
CA GLU A 79 15.82 -8.86 -16.97
C GLU A 79 14.53 -9.51 -17.53
N LYS A 80 13.93 -10.43 -16.77
CA LYS A 80 12.75 -11.20 -17.19
C LYS A 80 11.53 -10.32 -17.33
N THR A 81 11.31 -9.42 -16.36
CA THR A 81 10.14 -8.53 -16.33
C THR A 81 10.33 -7.23 -17.10
N ARG A 82 11.59 -6.86 -17.39
CA ARG A 82 11.98 -5.55 -17.94
C ARG A 82 11.59 -4.37 -17.05
N ALA A 83 11.29 -4.62 -15.77
CA ALA A 83 10.88 -3.58 -14.83
C ALA A 83 12.01 -2.58 -14.52
N PHE A 84 13.25 -3.07 -14.48
CA PHE A 84 14.44 -2.29 -14.16
C PHE A 84 15.71 -3.01 -14.63
N THR A 85 16.80 -2.27 -14.66
CA THR A 85 18.16 -2.81 -14.84
C THR A 85 18.94 -2.66 -13.54
N THR A 86 19.91 -3.54 -13.30
CA THR A 86 20.70 -3.53 -12.07
C THR A 86 22.19 -3.38 -12.35
N VAL A 87 22.89 -2.60 -11.52
CA VAL A 87 24.34 -2.68 -11.34
C VAL A 87 24.59 -3.30 -9.96
N HIS A 88 25.22 -4.48 -9.93
CA HIS A 88 25.61 -5.13 -8.67
C HIS A 88 27.00 -4.65 -8.26
N SER A 89 27.14 -4.16 -7.03
CA SER A 89 28.41 -3.69 -6.50
C SER A 89 28.53 -3.96 -4.99
N GLU A 90 29.78 -4.10 -4.55
CA GLU A 90 30.17 -4.08 -3.14
C GLU A 90 31.18 -2.96 -2.86
N ASP A 91 31.39 -2.02 -3.79
CA ASP A 91 32.29 -0.89 -3.60
C ASP A 91 31.54 0.28 -2.94
N PRO A 92 31.95 0.75 -1.74
CA PRO A 92 31.34 1.91 -1.09
C PRO A 92 31.42 3.20 -1.91
N SER A 93 32.29 3.30 -2.91
CA SER A 93 32.34 4.45 -3.83
C SER A 93 31.05 4.66 -4.63
N MET A 94 30.18 3.63 -4.72
CA MET A 94 28.86 3.78 -5.31
C MET A 94 27.97 4.78 -4.57
N PHE A 95 28.29 5.13 -3.32
CA PHE A 95 27.60 6.13 -2.52
C PHE A 95 28.25 7.52 -2.60
N ASP A 96 29.27 7.71 -3.43
CA ASP A 96 29.72 9.04 -3.82
C ASP A 96 28.65 9.66 -4.77
N GLN A 97 28.33 10.94 -4.59
CA GLN A 97 27.18 11.58 -5.24
C GLN A 97 27.12 11.34 -6.76
N GLU A 98 28.25 11.54 -7.44
CA GLU A 98 28.39 11.35 -8.89
C GLU A 98 28.09 9.93 -9.37
N ASN A 99 28.37 8.92 -8.54
CA ASN A 99 28.06 7.52 -8.83
C ASN A 99 26.62 7.17 -8.46
N LEU A 100 26.09 7.80 -7.40
CA LEU A 100 24.76 7.52 -6.90
C LEU A 100 23.66 8.17 -7.76
N ASP A 101 23.97 9.27 -8.44
CA ASP A 101 23.05 10.03 -9.29
C ASP A 101 22.45 9.21 -10.44
N GLN A 102 23.16 8.18 -10.91
CA GLN A 102 22.72 7.31 -12.02
C GLN A 102 21.60 6.34 -11.67
N PHE A 103 21.26 6.17 -10.38
CA PHE A 103 20.29 5.18 -9.92
C PHE A 103 18.98 5.82 -9.46
N ASP A 104 17.86 5.13 -9.68
CA ASP A 104 16.53 5.51 -9.20
C ASP A 104 16.18 4.87 -7.86
N ALA A 105 16.81 3.72 -7.55
CA ALA A 105 16.66 3.03 -6.28
C ALA A 105 17.90 2.21 -5.92
N ILE A 106 17.99 1.83 -4.64
CA ILE A 106 19.03 0.94 -4.10
C ILE A 106 18.35 -0.29 -3.50
N VAL A 107 18.85 -1.48 -3.84
CA VAL A 107 18.57 -2.72 -3.11
C VAL A 107 19.71 -2.96 -2.13
N MET A 108 19.41 -2.85 -0.84
CA MET A 108 20.30 -3.21 0.26
C MET A 108 20.15 -4.71 0.54
N LEU A 109 20.84 -5.53 -0.25
CA LEU A 109 20.71 -6.98 -0.22
C LEU A 109 21.53 -7.57 0.93
N ASN A 110 20.88 -7.81 2.07
CA ASN A 110 21.46 -8.44 3.25
C ASN A 110 22.79 -7.80 3.68
N VAL A 111 22.90 -6.48 3.56
CA VAL A 111 24.01 -5.71 4.13
C VAL A 111 24.00 -5.89 5.66
N THR A 112 25.14 -5.74 6.33
CA THR A 112 25.25 -5.80 7.80
C THR A 112 26.32 -4.84 8.31
N GLY A 113 26.21 -4.44 9.57
CA GLY A 113 27.18 -3.58 10.23
C GLY A 113 27.35 -2.23 9.52
N ASP A 114 28.56 -1.69 9.56
CA ASP A 114 28.93 -0.52 8.77
C ASP A 114 29.37 -0.93 7.37
N PHE A 115 28.40 -1.08 6.47
CA PHE A 115 28.65 -1.53 5.11
C PHE A 115 29.29 -0.47 4.20
N LEU A 116 29.49 0.76 4.67
CA LEU A 116 30.20 1.82 3.93
C LEU A 116 31.66 1.97 4.37
N ALA A 117 32.01 1.49 5.57
CA ALA A 117 33.37 1.52 6.10
C ALA A 117 34.24 0.40 5.55
N THR A 118 35.33 0.71 4.84
CA THR A 118 36.31 -0.27 4.35
C THR A 118 37.38 -0.66 5.38
N LYS A 119 37.49 0.11 6.47
CA LYS A 119 38.43 -0.08 7.59
C LYS A 119 37.69 0.12 8.90
N LYS A 120 38.30 -0.26 10.03
CA LYS A 120 37.73 0.10 11.33
C LYS A 120 37.88 1.61 11.59
N PRO A 121 36.96 2.25 12.34
CA PRO A 121 37.02 3.69 12.60
C PRO A 121 38.37 4.19 13.16
N GLU A 122 39.03 3.39 14.01
CA GLU A 122 40.34 3.69 14.59
C GLU A 122 41.51 3.59 13.59
N GLU A 123 41.30 2.92 12.45
CA GLU A 123 42.29 2.74 11.37
C GLU A 123 42.12 3.74 10.23
N MET A 124 41.01 4.50 10.22
CA MET A 124 40.72 5.48 9.19
C MET A 124 41.48 6.80 9.42
N THR A 125 42.02 7.37 8.35
CA THR A 125 42.47 8.77 8.35
C THR A 125 41.29 9.73 8.50
N ASP A 126 41.56 10.99 8.83
CA ASP A 126 40.50 12.01 8.92
C ASP A 126 39.78 12.22 7.57
N GLU A 127 40.50 12.06 6.45
CA GLU A 127 39.94 12.12 5.10
C GLU A 127 39.03 10.91 4.79
N GLU A 128 39.41 9.72 5.22
CA GLU A 128 38.60 8.50 5.08
C GLU A 128 37.33 8.59 5.92
N LYS A 129 37.41 9.13 7.15
CA LYS A 129 36.24 9.40 8.00
C LYS A 129 35.31 10.44 7.37
N ALA A 130 35.86 11.52 6.82
CA ALA A 130 35.07 12.55 6.14
C ALA A 130 34.36 11.98 4.89
N THR A 131 35.04 11.12 4.13
CA THR A 131 34.45 10.43 2.96
C THR A 131 33.34 9.47 3.38
N HIS A 132 33.56 8.71 4.46
CA HIS A 132 32.54 7.82 5.03
C HIS A 132 31.28 8.58 5.48
N GLU A 133 31.45 9.68 6.21
CA GLU A 133 30.33 10.52 6.64
C GLU A 133 29.60 11.15 5.45
N LYS A 134 30.35 11.59 4.42
CA LYS A 134 29.75 12.10 3.19
C LYS A 134 28.88 11.05 2.50
N ARG A 135 29.34 9.80 2.38
CA ARG A 135 28.56 8.69 1.80
C ARG A 135 27.29 8.40 2.60
N ARG A 136 27.36 8.49 3.93
CA ARG A 136 26.18 8.41 4.80
C ARG A 136 25.18 9.53 4.50
N GLY A 137 25.66 10.78 4.40
CA GLY A 137 24.84 11.92 3.99
C GLY A 137 24.20 11.74 2.62
N ASN A 138 24.96 11.31 1.61
CA ASN A 138 24.47 11.10 0.24
C ASN A 138 23.36 10.03 0.20
N LEU A 139 23.44 8.97 1.01
CA LEU A 139 22.36 7.98 1.11
C LEU A 139 21.07 8.59 1.64
N LEU A 140 21.13 9.43 2.68
CA LEU A 140 19.94 10.10 3.19
C LEU A 140 19.37 11.06 2.16
N GLU A 141 20.21 11.90 1.55
CA GLU A 141 19.79 12.86 0.53
C GLU A 141 19.17 12.16 -0.70
N PHE A 142 19.74 11.04 -1.12
CA PHE A 142 19.19 10.21 -2.20
C PHE A 142 17.72 9.84 -1.92
N VAL A 143 17.43 9.33 -0.73
CA VAL A 143 16.07 8.98 -0.33
C VAL A 143 15.21 10.23 -0.18
N GLU A 144 15.66 11.23 0.59
CA GLU A 144 14.89 12.44 0.86
C GLU A 144 14.51 13.21 -0.41
N SER A 145 15.33 13.12 -1.46
CA SER A 145 15.08 13.72 -2.78
C SER A 145 13.95 13.06 -3.58
N GLY A 146 13.52 11.85 -3.21
CA GLY A 146 12.42 11.14 -3.87
C GLY A 146 12.77 9.74 -4.40
N LYS A 147 14.01 9.29 -4.24
CA LYS A 147 14.46 7.97 -4.71
C LYS A 147 14.19 6.88 -3.68
N GLY A 148 14.36 5.62 -4.09
CA GLY A 148 13.86 4.46 -3.34
C GLY A 148 14.94 3.59 -2.69
N VAL A 149 14.62 2.95 -1.57
CA VAL A 149 15.45 1.88 -0.99
C VAL A 149 14.60 0.64 -0.69
N LEU A 150 15.04 -0.51 -1.19
CA LEU A 150 14.54 -1.83 -0.81
C LEU A 150 15.57 -2.51 0.10
N GLY A 151 15.19 -2.83 1.33
CA GLY A 151 16.02 -3.61 2.26
C GLY A 151 15.54 -5.05 2.41
N THR A 152 16.48 -5.99 2.47
CA THR A 152 16.19 -7.39 2.79
C THR A 152 16.90 -7.81 4.06
N HIS A 153 16.21 -8.60 4.88
CA HIS A 153 16.68 -9.31 6.05
C HIS A 153 17.62 -8.46 6.92
N SER A 154 18.93 -8.67 6.80
CA SER A 154 19.91 -8.04 7.65
C SER A 154 20.18 -6.57 7.36
N SER A 155 19.49 -5.94 6.39
CA SER A 155 19.57 -4.49 6.21
C SER A 155 19.10 -3.70 7.44
N THR A 156 18.42 -4.32 8.41
CA THR A 156 18.13 -3.72 9.72
C THR A 156 19.17 -4.05 10.80
N ASP A 157 20.12 -4.95 10.52
CA ASP A 157 21.34 -5.23 11.30
C ASP A 157 22.51 -4.38 10.82
N ALA A 158 22.27 -3.08 10.64
CA ALA A 158 23.26 -2.11 10.14
C ALA A 158 23.15 -0.78 10.88
N PHE A 159 24.28 -0.10 11.01
CA PHE A 159 24.38 1.28 11.50
C PHE A 159 23.61 1.60 12.80
N TYR A 160 23.79 0.79 13.84
CA TYR A 160 23.15 1.03 15.15
C TYR A 160 23.46 2.39 15.79
N ASN A 161 24.59 3.00 15.41
CA ASN A 161 25.06 4.31 15.88
C ASN A 161 24.63 5.47 14.97
N TRP A 162 23.70 5.25 14.04
CA TRP A 162 23.20 6.24 13.11
C TRP A 162 21.68 6.27 13.10
N LYS A 163 21.11 7.13 13.96
CA LYS A 163 19.67 7.21 14.19
C LYS A 163 18.86 7.38 12.90
N GLU A 164 19.32 8.24 12.01
CA GLU A 164 18.64 8.56 10.75
C GLU A 164 18.54 7.33 9.83
N TYR A 165 19.53 6.43 9.83
CA TYR A 165 19.43 5.16 9.11
C TYR A 165 18.37 4.23 9.72
N GLY A 166 18.36 4.11 11.06
CA GLY A 166 17.35 3.33 11.76
C GLY A 166 15.93 3.87 11.51
N ASP A 167 15.76 5.18 11.55
CA ASP A 167 14.50 5.86 11.24
C ASP A 167 14.09 5.60 9.78
N MET A 168 15.02 5.75 8.83
CA MET A 168 14.78 5.50 7.40
C MET A 168 14.35 4.06 7.14
N MET A 169 15.08 3.07 7.66
CA MET A 169 14.72 1.66 7.48
C MET A 169 13.46 1.27 8.26
N GLY A 170 13.14 2.00 9.34
CA GLY A 170 11.98 1.73 10.18
C GLY A 170 12.18 0.62 11.20
N GLY A 171 13.42 0.20 11.47
CA GLY A 171 13.70 -0.79 12.49
C GLY A 171 15.19 -1.11 12.62
N TRP A 172 15.59 -1.52 13.82
CA TRP A 172 16.89 -2.13 14.07
C TRP A 172 16.72 -3.53 14.62
N PHE A 173 17.45 -4.47 14.04
CA PHE A 173 17.51 -5.83 14.53
C PHE A 173 17.92 -5.86 16.02
N THR A 174 17.20 -6.68 16.80
CA THR A 174 17.56 -6.96 18.20
C THR A 174 17.61 -8.43 18.54
N GLY A 175 17.18 -9.30 17.62
CA GLY A 175 17.19 -10.74 17.83
C GLY A 175 16.44 -11.47 16.72
N HIS A 176 16.54 -12.79 16.75
CA HIS A 176 16.01 -13.70 15.73
C HIS A 176 15.51 -14.99 16.39
N PRO A 177 14.40 -14.95 17.13
CA PRO A 177 13.99 -16.05 18.01
C PRO A 177 13.49 -17.30 17.26
N TRP A 178 13.18 -17.17 15.95
CA TRP A 178 12.52 -18.21 15.19
C TRP A 178 13.28 -18.55 13.91
N HIS A 179 13.62 -19.84 13.77
CA HIS A 179 14.27 -20.46 12.60
C HIS A 179 13.44 -21.63 12.04
N THR A 180 12.18 -21.69 12.43
CA THR A 180 11.22 -22.76 12.11
C THR A 180 10.26 -22.32 11.03
N ASP A 181 9.42 -23.24 10.56
CA ASP A 181 8.26 -22.87 9.75
C ASP A 181 7.29 -22.06 10.63
N VAL A 182 6.92 -20.86 10.17
CA VAL A 182 6.06 -19.93 10.90
C VAL A 182 4.88 -19.49 10.02
N PRO A 183 3.67 -19.31 10.58
CA PRO A 183 2.57 -18.71 9.86
C PRO A 183 2.72 -17.19 9.79
N ILE A 184 2.56 -16.65 8.59
CA ILE A 184 2.60 -15.23 8.28
C ILE A 184 1.18 -14.75 8.00
N LYS A 185 0.77 -13.72 8.72
CA LYS A 185 -0.48 -12.98 8.51
C LYS A 185 -0.27 -11.90 7.45
N VAL A 186 -1.28 -11.71 6.61
CA VAL A 186 -1.37 -10.56 5.70
C VAL A 186 -2.11 -9.43 6.43
N ASP A 187 -1.37 -8.45 6.98
CA ASP A 187 -1.96 -7.33 7.73
C ASP A 187 -2.72 -6.36 6.83
N SER A 188 -2.33 -6.28 5.55
CA SER A 188 -2.85 -5.31 4.59
C SER A 188 -3.45 -6.00 3.36
N PRO A 189 -4.51 -6.82 3.49
CA PRO A 189 -4.97 -7.74 2.43
C PRO A 189 -5.32 -7.07 1.09
N ASP A 190 -5.83 -5.84 1.13
CA ASP A 190 -6.22 -5.08 -0.07
C ASP A 190 -5.05 -4.30 -0.71
N HIS A 191 -3.85 -4.39 -0.15
CA HIS A 191 -2.71 -3.60 -0.61
C HIS A 191 -2.03 -4.25 -1.83
N PRO A 192 -1.62 -3.47 -2.85
CA PRO A 192 -1.06 -4.04 -4.07
C PRO A 192 0.24 -4.82 -3.84
N LEU A 193 1.00 -4.48 -2.79
CA LEU A 193 2.21 -5.21 -2.42
C LEU A 193 1.93 -6.55 -1.72
N THR A 194 0.69 -6.90 -1.41
CA THR A 194 0.32 -8.18 -0.78
C THR A 194 -0.66 -9.00 -1.61
N ALA A 195 -1.01 -8.55 -2.81
CA ALA A 195 -1.99 -9.18 -3.69
C ALA A 195 -1.64 -10.62 -4.12
N MET A 196 -0.38 -11.02 -3.97
CA MET A 196 0.12 -12.38 -4.25
C MET A 196 -0.14 -13.39 -3.12
N PHE A 197 -0.56 -12.92 -1.95
CA PHE A 197 -0.82 -13.77 -0.79
C PHE A 197 -2.31 -13.97 -0.59
N ASP A 198 -2.69 -15.12 -0.02
CA ASP A 198 -4.06 -15.34 0.43
C ASP A 198 -4.33 -14.48 1.68
N ALA A 199 -5.20 -13.48 1.53
CA ALA A 199 -5.58 -12.54 2.58
C ALA A 199 -6.14 -13.21 3.84
N ASN A 200 -6.86 -14.32 3.70
CA ASN A 200 -7.55 -14.97 4.82
C ASN A 200 -6.68 -16.06 5.45
N ALA A 201 -5.99 -16.84 4.63
CA ALA A 201 -5.18 -17.94 5.10
C ALA A 201 -3.81 -17.49 5.60
N GLY A 202 -3.22 -16.46 4.99
CA GLY A 202 -1.81 -16.16 5.12
C GLY A 202 -0.95 -17.18 4.37
N PHE A 203 0.29 -17.37 4.82
CA PHE A 203 1.16 -18.43 4.31
C PHE A 203 2.17 -18.87 5.36
N ASN A 204 2.71 -20.07 5.22
CA ASN A 204 3.80 -20.54 6.06
C ASN A 204 5.15 -20.34 5.36
N ILE A 205 6.17 -19.97 6.13
CA ILE A 205 7.53 -19.88 5.63
C ILE A 205 8.55 -20.24 6.71
N LYS A 206 9.64 -20.89 6.30
CA LYS A 206 10.78 -21.19 7.17
C LYS A 206 11.97 -20.28 6.86
N ASP A 207 12.07 -19.16 7.55
CA ASP A 207 13.25 -18.30 7.46
C ASP A 207 13.83 -17.99 8.85
N GLU A 208 14.86 -17.14 8.92
CA GLU A 208 15.29 -16.54 10.18
C GLU A 208 14.47 -15.27 10.44
N ILE A 209 13.52 -15.33 11.37
CA ILE A 209 12.59 -14.24 11.62
C ILE A 209 13.11 -13.32 12.71
N TYR A 210 13.29 -12.05 12.34
CA TYR A 210 13.77 -11.00 13.21
C TYR A 210 12.68 -10.46 14.14
N GLN A 211 13.13 -9.90 15.26
CA GLN A 211 12.35 -9.04 16.12
C GLN A 211 12.98 -7.66 16.27
N PHE A 212 12.15 -6.69 16.61
CA PHE A 212 12.51 -5.28 16.77
C PHE A 212 12.09 -4.79 18.17
N ALA A 213 12.63 -5.40 19.22
CA ALA A 213 12.33 -5.02 20.60
C ALA A 213 13.08 -3.73 20.99
N PRO A 214 12.53 -2.92 21.90
CA PRO A 214 13.32 -1.88 22.56
C PRO A 214 14.54 -2.50 23.24
N ARG A 215 15.72 -1.89 23.07
CA ARG A 215 16.89 -2.27 23.88
C ARG A 215 16.68 -1.75 25.31
N ASN A 216 17.40 -2.31 26.28
CA ASN A 216 17.42 -1.77 27.65
C ASN A 216 17.87 -0.29 27.62
N ALA A 217 17.64 0.44 28.72
CA ALA A 217 18.05 1.86 28.83
C ALA A 217 19.56 2.09 28.64
N GLU A 218 20.38 1.03 28.73
CA GLU A 218 21.82 1.00 28.45
C GLU A 218 22.16 0.75 26.97
N GLY A 219 21.16 0.48 26.13
CA GLY A 219 21.30 0.27 24.69
C GLY A 219 21.55 1.57 23.92
N VAL A 220 21.93 1.45 22.65
CA VAL A 220 22.21 2.61 21.79
C VAL A 220 21.00 3.55 21.76
N TYR A 221 21.26 4.86 21.88
CA TYR A 221 20.22 5.90 22.02
C TYR A 221 19.25 5.70 23.20
N GLY A 222 19.71 5.14 24.33
CA GLY A 222 18.91 5.01 25.55
C GLY A 222 17.76 4.01 25.43
N GLY A 223 17.96 2.95 24.64
CA GLY A 223 16.94 1.92 24.39
C GLY A 223 16.00 2.24 23.22
N TYR A 224 16.26 3.30 22.47
CA TYR A 224 15.47 3.67 21.30
C TYR A 224 15.43 2.55 20.25
N GLN A 225 14.23 2.33 19.70
CA GLN A 225 13.97 1.38 18.62
C GLN A 225 13.06 2.07 17.59
N PRO A 226 13.49 2.22 16.33
CA PRO A 226 12.70 2.88 15.28
C PRO A 226 11.37 2.18 14.94
N TYR A 227 11.29 0.86 15.10
CA TYR A 227 10.11 0.09 14.74
C TYR A 227 8.87 0.48 15.56
N ASP A 228 7.84 0.94 14.86
CA ASP A 228 6.58 1.41 15.43
C ASP A 228 5.48 1.42 14.35
N ARG A 229 4.39 0.67 14.55
CA ARG A 229 3.26 0.63 13.60
C ARG A 229 2.62 1.99 13.37
N SER A 230 2.74 2.95 14.29
CA SER A 230 2.26 4.33 14.08
C SER A 230 3.06 5.11 13.03
N LYS A 231 4.22 4.59 12.62
CA LYS A 231 5.12 5.19 11.62
C LYS A 231 5.28 4.35 10.35
N LEU A 232 4.87 3.08 10.39
CA LEU A 232 5.09 2.10 9.32
C LEU A 232 3.76 1.56 8.80
N ARG A 233 3.64 1.43 7.48
CA ARG A 233 2.60 0.63 6.84
C ARG A 233 3.06 -0.83 6.85
N VAL A 234 2.66 -1.57 7.86
CA VAL A 234 2.95 -3.01 7.99
C VAL A 234 2.11 -3.81 7.00
N LEU A 235 2.79 -4.64 6.21
CA LEU A 235 2.18 -5.46 5.16
C LEU A 235 1.99 -6.91 5.61
N LEU A 236 3.00 -7.47 6.29
CA LEU A 236 3.00 -8.84 6.78
C LEU A 236 3.52 -8.87 8.23
N SER A 237 3.02 -9.80 9.05
CA SER A 237 3.50 -10.07 10.41
C SER A 237 3.49 -11.57 10.72
N LEU A 238 4.19 -11.99 11.78
CA LEU A 238 3.91 -13.30 12.37
C LEU A 238 2.45 -13.38 12.80
N ASP A 239 1.80 -14.52 12.55
CA ASP A 239 0.43 -14.79 12.96
C ASP A 239 0.42 -15.35 14.39
N GLN A 240 0.39 -14.44 15.37
CA GLN A 240 0.36 -14.80 16.80
C GLN A 240 -0.89 -15.58 17.23
N GLU A 241 -1.97 -15.55 16.45
CA GLU A 241 -3.17 -16.33 16.74
C GLU A 241 -2.96 -17.82 16.41
N LYS A 242 -2.03 -18.11 15.50
CA LYS A 242 -1.69 -19.47 15.03
C LYS A 242 -0.32 -19.96 15.50
N PHE A 243 0.48 -19.11 16.15
CA PHE A 243 1.86 -19.41 16.50
C PHE A 243 2.27 -18.84 17.85
N ASP A 244 3.04 -19.63 18.60
CA ASP A 244 3.59 -19.21 19.88
C ASP A 244 4.77 -18.25 19.69
N VAL A 245 4.51 -16.97 19.93
CA VAL A 245 5.49 -15.89 19.84
C VAL A 245 6.16 -15.55 21.18
N SER A 246 6.03 -16.41 22.20
CA SER A 246 6.58 -16.17 23.55
C SER A 246 8.12 -16.09 23.61
N LEU A 247 8.81 -16.59 22.59
CA LEU A 247 10.28 -16.44 22.47
C LEU A 247 10.71 -15.01 22.12
N GLY A 248 9.80 -14.18 21.62
CA GLY A 248 10.08 -12.79 21.30
C GLY A 248 10.11 -11.91 22.56
N ALA A 249 10.85 -10.81 22.49
CA ALA A 249 11.10 -9.90 23.61
C ALA A 249 10.23 -8.62 23.56
N ARG A 250 9.23 -8.56 22.69
CA ARG A 250 8.31 -7.42 22.61
C ARG A 250 7.10 -7.64 23.51
N ASN A 251 6.80 -6.65 24.35
CA ASN A 251 5.68 -6.69 25.28
C ASN A 251 4.30 -6.69 24.60
N ASP A 252 4.21 -6.16 23.38
CA ASP A 252 2.97 -6.09 22.60
C ASP A 252 2.81 -7.28 21.64
N ALA A 253 3.74 -8.24 21.67
CA ALA A 253 3.78 -9.40 20.78
C ALA A 253 3.73 -9.06 19.27
N ASP A 254 4.10 -7.84 18.88
CA ASP A 254 4.04 -7.40 17.50
C ASP A 254 5.34 -7.65 16.73
N TYR A 255 5.31 -8.56 15.76
CA TYR A 255 6.49 -8.96 14.98
C TYR A 255 6.22 -8.83 13.47
N ALA A 256 6.40 -7.62 12.93
CA ALA A 256 6.28 -7.40 11.49
C ALA A 256 7.38 -8.12 10.70
N ILE A 257 6.98 -8.62 9.53
CA ILE A 257 7.82 -9.29 8.54
C ILE A 257 8.12 -8.38 7.37
N SER A 258 7.20 -7.52 6.96
CA SER A 258 7.45 -6.54 5.90
C SER A 258 6.64 -5.28 6.09
N TRP A 259 7.18 -4.17 5.61
CA TRP A 259 6.52 -2.87 5.66
C TRP A 259 7.02 -1.94 4.55
N ILE A 260 6.23 -0.89 4.33
CA ILE A 260 6.68 0.29 3.61
C ILE A 260 6.59 1.54 4.49
N ARG A 261 7.34 2.56 4.11
CA ARG A 261 7.16 3.92 4.63
C ARG A 261 7.68 4.96 3.65
N GLU A 262 7.23 6.18 3.82
CA GLU A 262 7.87 7.35 3.23
C GLU A 262 8.96 7.89 4.18
N PHE A 263 10.01 8.45 3.59
CA PHE A 263 11.08 9.15 4.31
C PHE A 263 11.55 10.35 3.46
N GLY A 264 11.31 11.56 3.94
CA GLY A 264 11.34 12.74 3.07
C GLY A 264 10.33 12.59 1.93
N LYS A 265 10.80 12.68 0.68
CA LYS A 265 9.99 12.37 -0.52
C LYS A 265 10.19 10.93 -1.03
N GLY A 266 11.11 10.19 -0.40
CA GLY A 266 11.54 8.86 -0.82
C GLY A 266 10.63 7.75 -0.32
N ARG A 267 10.86 6.55 -0.85
CA ARG A 267 10.07 5.35 -0.60
C ARG A 267 10.95 4.23 -0.09
N ILE A 268 10.56 3.65 1.03
CA ILE A 268 11.27 2.55 1.67
C ILE A 268 10.38 1.31 1.64
N PHE A 269 10.93 0.20 1.17
CA PHE A 269 10.38 -1.13 1.35
C PHE A 269 11.37 -1.95 2.17
N TYR A 270 10.86 -2.70 3.13
CA TYR A 270 11.68 -3.65 3.87
C TYR A 270 10.97 -4.98 4.06
N SER A 271 11.73 -6.07 3.97
CA SER A 271 11.29 -7.41 4.34
C SER A 271 12.33 -8.11 5.18
N VAL A 272 11.91 -8.73 6.29
CA VAL A 272 12.69 -9.64 7.14
C VAL A 272 13.13 -10.88 6.37
N LEU A 273 12.39 -11.29 5.34
CA LEU A 273 12.74 -12.46 4.57
C LEU A 273 14.04 -12.22 3.79
N GLY A 274 14.89 -13.23 3.70
CA GLY A 274 16.13 -13.20 2.92
C GLY A 274 17.29 -13.98 3.51
N HIS A 275 17.13 -14.66 4.64
CA HIS A 275 18.24 -15.42 5.25
C HIS A 275 18.60 -16.65 4.41
N ASN A 276 17.60 -17.48 4.08
CA ASN A 276 17.81 -18.72 3.34
C ASN A 276 17.81 -18.49 1.82
N GLU A 277 18.63 -19.26 1.10
CA GLU A 277 18.72 -19.17 -0.38
C GLU A 277 17.35 -19.31 -1.06
N PHE A 278 16.48 -20.19 -0.54
CA PHE A 278 15.20 -20.49 -1.17
C PHE A 278 14.18 -19.36 -1.14
N ILE A 279 14.37 -18.37 -0.28
CA ILE A 279 13.54 -17.17 -0.25
C ILE A 279 13.59 -16.47 -1.62
N PHE A 280 14.78 -16.41 -2.22
CA PHE A 280 15.03 -15.76 -3.51
C PHE A 280 14.56 -16.57 -4.73
N TYR A 281 13.99 -17.75 -4.52
CA TYR A 281 13.25 -18.51 -5.54
C TYR A 281 11.93 -19.07 -5.00
N THR A 282 11.33 -18.38 -4.02
CA THR A 282 9.95 -18.64 -3.58
C THR A 282 9.00 -17.76 -4.39
N PRO A 283 8.09 -18.31 -5.21
CA PRO A 283 7.32 -17.53 -6.18
C PRO A 283 6.56 -16.33 -5.60
N THR A 284 5.81 -16.54 -4.51
CA THR A 284 5.03 -15.46 -3.86
C THR A 284 5.93 -14.39 -3.24
N VAL A 285 7.09 -14.78 -2.69
CA VAL A 285 8.07 -13.83 -2.15
C VAL A 285 8.72 -13.01 -3.27
N MET A 286 9.05 -13.63 -4.41
CA MET A 286 9.61 -12.91 -5.56
C MET A 286 8.59 -11.96 -6.20
N GLN A 287 7.30 -12.32 -6.21
CA GLN A 287 6.22 -11.40 -6.58
C GLN A 287 6.13 -10.22 -5.61
N HIS A 288 6.25 -10.48 -4.31
CA HIS A 288 6.26 -9.43 -3.27
C HIS A 288 7.46 -8.48 -3.44
N TYR A 289 8.66 -9.00 -3.70
CA TYR A 289 9.83 -8.17 -4.00
C TYR A 289 9.69 -7.39 -5.31
N LEU A 290 9.05 -7.95 -6.35
CA LEU A 290 8.77 -7.18 -7.56
C LEU A 290 7.85 -6.01 -7.26
N ALA A 291 6.73 -6.24 -6.56
CA ALA A 291 5.83 -5.15 -6.16
C ALA A 291 6.54 -4.10 -5.29
N GLY A 292 7.39 -4.55 -4.36
CA GLY A 292 8.25 -3.68 -3.56
C GLY A 292 9.22 -2.86 -4.41
N MET A 293 9.88 -3.47 -5.40
CA MET A 293 10.76 -2.77 -6.34
C MET A 293 10.00 -1.71 -7.13
N GLN A 294 8.83 -2.04 -7.68
CA GLN A 294 8.03 -1.09 -8.43
C GLN A 294 7.52 0.06 -7.55
N TYR A 295 7.25 -0.20 -6.27
CA TYR A 295 6.93 0.84 -5.31
C TYR A 295 8.12 1.77 -5.05
N VAL A 296 9.30 1.25 -4.72
CA VAL A 296 10.45 2.12 -4.40
C VAL A 296 10.94 2.91 -5.62
N LEU A 297 10.79 2.35 -6.82
CA LEU A 297 11.01 3.04 -8.11
C LEU A 297 9.95 4.11 -8.42
N GLY A 298 8.80 4.08 -7.74
CA GLY A 298 7.70 5.02 -7.93
C GLY A 298 6.77 4.69 -9.10
N ASP A 299 6.92 3.50 -9.71
CA ASP A 299 6.04 3.02 -10.78
C ASP A 299 4.70 2.53 -10.22
N LEU A 300 4.73 1.82 -9.09
CA LEU A 300 3.54 1.34 -8.40
C LEU A 300 3.18 2.30 -7.26
N GLN A 301 2.07 3.02 -7.42
CA GLN A 301 1.49 3.84 -6.36
C GLN A 301 0.86 2.94 -5.29
N ALA A 302 1.18 3.19 -4.03
CA ALA A 302 0.68 2.40 -2.89
C ALA A 302 0.54 3.27 -1.64
N ASP A 303 -0.50 2.99 -0.84
CA ASP A 303 -0.79 3.72 0.39
C ASP A 303 0.23 3.41 1.49
N ALA A 304 1.10 4.38 1.77
CA ALA A 304 2.09 4.29 2.85
C ALA A 304 1.55 4.76 4.21
N THR A 305 0.24 4.96 4.38
CA THR A 305 -0.34 5.37 5.66
C THR A 305 0.00 4.35 6.76
N PRO A 306 0.65 4.77 7.86
CA PRO A 306 1.02 3.88 8.95
C PRO A 306 -0.16 3.09 9.51
N SER A 307 0.07 1.80 9.75
CA SER A 307 -0.96 0.86 10.19
C SER A 307 -1.55 1.26 11.56
N GLY A 308 -0.73 1.82 12.44
CA GLY A 308 -1.15 2.33 13.75
C GLY A 308 -2.07 3.55 13.66
N ARG A 309 -1.94 4.39 12.61
CA ARG A 309 -2.90 5.48 12.38
C ARG A 309 -4.25 4.94 11.91
N LEU A 310 -4.24 3.99 10.98
CA LEU A 310 -5.47 3.34 10.51
C LEU A 310 -6.20 2.59 11.63
N ALA A 311 -5.44 1.88 12.48
CA ALA A 311 -5.98 1.18 13.63
C ALA A 311 -6.47 2.15 14.73
N GLY A 312 -5.71 3.20 15.02
CA GLY A 312 -6.06 4.21 16.01
C GLY A 312 -7.31 5.01 15.65
N GLU A 313 -7.43 5.45 14.38
CA GLU A 313 -8.63 6.09 13.84
C GLU A 313 -9.87 5.21 13.98
N LEU A 314 -9.72 3.89 13.76
CA LEU A 314 -10.82 2.93 13.93
C LEU A 314 -11.15 2.65 15.40
N GLN A 315 -10.15 2.59 16.29
CA GLN A 315 -10.36 2.29 17.71
C GLN A 315 -10.98 3.44 18.50
N THR A 316 -10.62 4.69 18.20
CA THR A 316 -11.20 5.87 18.87
C THR A 316 -12.56 6.26 18.29
N ALA A 317 -12.86 5.81 17.07
CA ALA A 317 -14.14 6.06 16.43
C ALA A 317 -15.26 5.26 17.10
N LYS A 318 -16.41 5.92 17.28
CA LYS A 318 -17.68 5.24 17.55
C LYS A 318 -18.07 4.47 16.28
N SER A 319 -18.17 3.15 16.38
CA SER A 319 -18.74 2.31 15.33
C SER A 319 -20.27 2.37 15.37
N ILE A 320 -20.88 2.54 14.19
CA ILE A 320 -22.33 2.61 13.97
C ILE A 320 -22.68 1.66 12.82
N GLU A 321 -23.59 0.72 13.08
CA GLU A 321 -24.24 -0.09 12.04
C GLU A 321 -25.63 0.49 11.77
N PRO A 322 -25.81 1.37 10.76
CA PRO A 322 -27.10 2.01 10.52
C PRO A 322 -28.17 1.03 10.04
N PHE A 323 -27.80 -0.14 9.53
CA PHE A 323 -28.72 -1.17 9.06
C PHE A 323 -28.65 -2.43 9.93
N ASN A 324 -29.76 -2.75 10.59
CA ASN A 324 -29.85 -3.86 11.55
C ASN A 324 -30.02 -5.24 10.91
N LYS A 325 -30.04 -5.35 9.57
CA LYS A 325 -30.19 -6.59 8.78
C LYS A 325 -31.56 -7.27 8.88
N GLU A 326 -32.48 -6.75 9.69
CA GLU A 326 -33.80 -7.33 9.94
C GLU A 326 -34.95 -6.49 9.36
N ASN A 327 -34.85 -5.16 9.43
CA ASN A 327 -35.89 -4.23 8.98
C ASN A 327 -35.31 -2.84 8.69
N LEU A 328 -36.16 -1.93 8.19
CA LEU A 328 -35.78 -0.55 7.84
C LEU A 328 -35.86 0.42 9.04
N LYS A 329 -35.85 -0.07 10.28
CA LYS A 329 -35.83 0.82 11.46
C LYS A 329 -34.54 1.64 11.44
N GLY A 330 -34.66 2.95 11.65
CA GLY A 330 -33.53 3.88 11.53
C GLY A 330 -33.34 4.44 10.11
N TRP A 331 -34.22 4.09 9.17
CA TRP A 331 -34.22 4.60 7.81
C TRP A 331 -35.55 5.26 7.46
N ARG A 332 -35.50 6.26 6.58
CA ARG A 332 -36.64 7.00 6.04
C ARG A 332 -36.60 7.02 4.53
N LEU A 333 -37.79 7.05 3.93
CA LEU A 333 -37.95 7.26 2.50
C LEU A 333 -38.04 8.76 2.20
N LYS A 334 -37.43 9.20 1.09
CA LYS A 334 -37.55 10.58 0.60
C LYS A 334 -38.99 10.97 0.28
N HIS A 335 -39.81 10.01 -0.15
CA HIS A 335 -41.26 10.14 -0.35
C HIS A 335 -42.00 8.99 0.35
N ALA A 336 -43.21 9.25 0.83
CA ALA A 336 -43.97 8.32 1.69
C ALA A 336 -44.48 7.05 0.97
N SER A 337 -44.42 7.00 -0.37
CA SER A 337 -44.90 5.88 -1.19
C SER A 337 -43.94 5.61 -2.35
N GLY A 338 -44.09 4.46 -3.01
CA GLY A 338 -43.28 4.07 -4.17
C GLY A 338 -41.94 3.40 -3.83
N SER A 339 -41.77 2.93 -2.59
CA SER A 339 -40.55 2.22 -2.21
C SER A 339 -40.52 0.78 -2.72
N HIS A 340 -39.36 0.41 -3.25
CA HIS A 340 -38.99 -0.98 -3.57
C HIS A 340 -37.94 -1.53 -2.59
N TRP A 341 -37.58 -0.76 -1.56
CA TRP A 341 -36.62 -1.19 -0.53
C TRP A 341 -37.23 -2.27 0.35
N VAL A 342 -36.52 -3.40 0.43
CA VAL A 342 -36.86 -4.53 1.28
C VAL A 342 -35.61 -5.02 2.01
N VAL A 343 -35.83 -5.78 3.07
CA VAL A 343 -34.76 -6.59 3.68
C VAL A 343 -34.86 -7.99 3.08
N GLY A 344 -33.76 -8.47 2.51
CA GLY A 344 -33.75 -9.74 1.78
C GLY A 344 -32.34 -10.23 1.49
N ARG A 345 -32.24 -11.30 0.71
CA ARG A 345 -30.99 -11.69 0.04
C ARG A 345 -31.17 -11.62 -1.46
N ALA A 346 -30.43 -10.74 -2.11
CA ALA A 346 -30.45 -10.58 -3.55
C ALA A 346 -29.55 -11.62 -4.23
N THR A 347 -30.07 -12.24 -5.28
CA THR A 347 -29.28 -13.03 -6.22
C THR A 347 -29.55 -12.51 -7.62
N LEU A 348 -28.50 -12.39 -8.44
CA LEU A 348 -28.67 -12.03 -9.84
C LEU A 348 -29.60 -13.03 -10.54
N ASP A 349 -30.58 -12.53 -11.28
CA ASP A 349 -31.47 -13.40 -12.05
C ASP A 349 -30.67 -14.12 -13.15
N SER A 350 -30.85 -15.44 -13.26
CA SER A 350 -30.08 -16.27 -14.19
C SER A 350 -30.46 -16.08 -15.66
N GLU A 351 -31.67 -15.60 -15.92
CA GLU A 351 -32.21 -15.37 -17.25
C GLU A 351 -32.08 -13.90 -17.68
N ASP A 352 -32.05 -12.97 -16.71
CA ASP A 352 -31.91 -11.54 -16.95
C ASP A 352 -30.86 -10.89 -16.01
N PRO A 353 -29.60 -10.72 -16.45
CA PRO A 353 -28.55 -10.16 -15.60
C PRO A 353 -28.77 -8.69 -15.23
N GLY A 354 -29.82 -8.03 -15.71
CA GLY A 354 -30.23 -6.69 -15.27
C GLY A 354 -31.14 -6.70 -14.04
N LYS A 355 -31.49 -7.87 -13.48
CA LYS A 355 -32.47 -8.00 -12.39
C LYS A 355 -31.96 -8.81 -11.21
N PHE A 356 -32.62 -8.60 -10.07
CA PHE A 356 -32.50 -9.45 -8.91
C PHE A 356 -33.72 -10.34 -8.70
N THR A 357 -33.48 -11.53 -8.19
CA THR A 357 -34.43 -12.27 -7.36
C THR A 357 -34.11 -11.99 -5.90
N VAL A 358 -35.14 -11.86 -5.05
CA VAL A 358 -34.96 -11.56 -3.62
C VAL A 358 -35.61 -12.64 -2.79
N GLU A 359 -34.80 -13.31 -1.96
CA GLU A 359 -35.31 -14.21 -0.93
C GLU A 359 -35.68 -13.40 0.32
N ASP A 360 -36.83 -13.70 0.93
CA ASP A 360 -37.27 -13.14 2.21
C ASP A 360 -36.44 -13.73 3.36
N LYS A 361 -35.20 -13.26 3.47
CA LYS A 361 -34.22 -13.62 4.50
C LYS A 361 -33.47 -12.38 4.96
N PRO A 362 -33.20 -12.24 6.27
CA PRO A 362 -32.41 -11.12 6.78
C PRO A 362 -30.98 -11.13 6.20
N GLY A 363 -30.40 -9.94 6.06
CA GLY A 363 -29.00 -9.79 5.68
C GLY A 363 -28.67 -8.54 4.88
N GLU A 364 -29.51 -8.17 3.91
CA GLU A 364 -29.19 -7.14 2.92
C GLU A 364 -30.31 -6.12 2.78
N LEU A 365 -29.94 -4.87 2.48
CA LEU A 365 -30.86 -3.80 2.12
C LEU A 365 -30.97 -3.77 0.59
N VAL A 366 -32.10 -4.22 0.06
CA VAL A 366 -32.26 -4.49 -1.36
C VAL A 366 -33.27 -3.53 -1.98
N ASN A 367 -32.86 -2.86 -3.04
CA ASN A 367 -33.76 -2.28 -4.03
C ASN A 367 -33.76 -3.20 -5.26
N ALA A 368 -34.81 -4.00 -5.43
CA ALA A 368 -34.84 -5.03 -6.47
C ALA A 368 -35.14 -4.50 -7.87
N GLN A 369 -35.65 -3.27 -7.98
CA GLN A 369 -36.19 -2.71 -9.22
C GLN A 369 -35.96 -1.20 -9.29
N GLY A 370 -35.68 -0.68 -10.49
CA GLY A 370 -35.60 0.77 -10.72
C GLY A 370 -36.92 1.51 -10.50
N GLY A 371 -36.87 2.84 -10.51
CA GLY A 371 -38.06 3.70 -10.39
C GLY A 371 -38.67 3.77 -8.98
N GLY A 372 -37.91 3.40 -7.96
CA GLY A 372 -38.32 3.46 -6.56
C GLY A 372 -38.18 4.87 -5.96
N VAL A 373 -37.73 4.93 -4.70
CA VAL A 373 -37.50 6.19 -3.97
C VAL A 373 -36.21 6.09 -3.18
N ASP A 374 -35.51 7.20 -3.00
CA ASP A 374 -34.29 7.23 -2.17
C ASP A 374 -34.61 6.91 -0.71
N ILE A 375 -33.67 6.25 -0.04
CA ILE A 375 -33.74 5.91 1.39
C ILE A 375 -32.55 6.52 2.14
N PHE A 376 -32.76 7.03 3.34
CA PHE A 376 -31.70 7.67 4.13
C PHE A 376 -31.84 7.42 5.63
N THR A 377 -30.73 7.53 6.37
CA THR A 377 -30.70 7.26 7.81
C THR A 377 -31.36 8.37 8.64
N ASP A 378 -31.97 7.98 9.77
CA ASP A 378 -32.36 8.88 10.85
C ASP A 378 -31.13 9.52 11.51
N GLU A 379 -30.11 8.69 11.76
CA GLU A 379 -28.86 9.13 12.37
C GLU A 379 -28.09 10.02 11.41
N ARG A 380 -27.48 11.06 11.98
CA ARG A 380 -26.63 12.01 11.29
C ARG A 380 -25.23 11.94 11.86
N PHE A 381 -24.24 12.00 10.99
CA PHE A 381 -22.83 11.88 11.34
C PHE A 381 -22.04 13.05 10.74
N GLY A 382 -20.87 13.35 11.32
CA GLY A 382 -19.93 14.34 10.82
C GLY A 382 -18.90 13.68 9.90
N ASP A 383 -17.63 13.82 10.25
CA ASP A 383 -16.56 13.02 9.66
C ASP A 383 -16.83 11.53 9.87
N CYS A 384 -16.47 10.72 8.88
CA CYS A 384 -16.60 9.28 9.02
C CYS A 384 -15.69 8.53 8.05
N ARG A 385 -15.36 7.29 8.43
CA ARG A 385 -15.03 6.23 7.49
C ARG A 385 -16.27 5.36 7.28
N LEU A 386 -16.72 5.23 6.05
CA LEU A 386 -17.76 4.29 5.64
C LEU A 386 -17.11 3.05 5.02
N GLN A 387 -17.39 1.87 5.57
CA GLN A 387 -17.14 0.59 4.92
C GLN A 387 -18.48 0.01 4.49
N ILE A 388 -18.59 -0.42 3.23
CA ILE A 388 -19.85 -0.92 2.66
C ILE A 388 -19.58 -1.87 1.50
N GLU A 389 -20.42 -2.89 1.38
CA GLU A 389 -20.47 -3.75 0.21
C GLU A 389 -21.77 -3.54 -0.56
N LEU A 390 -21.69 -3.62 -1.90
CA LEU A 390 -22.86 -3.58 -2.75
C LEU A 390 -22.78 -4.54 -3.94
N MET A 391 -23.94 -5.01 -4.39
CA MET A 391 -24.09 -5.78 -5.63
C MET A 391 -24.90 -4.96 -6.63
N VAL A 392 -24.39 -4.88 -7.86
CA VAL A 392 -24.98 -4.08 -8.96
C VAL A 392 -25.33 -5.03 -10.12
N PRO A 393 -26.58 -5.09 -10.59
CA PRO A 393 -26.96 -5.78 -11.83
C PRO A 393 -26.46 -5.04 -13.07
N LYS A 394 -26.47 -5.73 -14.21
CA LYS A 394 -26.02 -5.20 -15.48
C LYS A 394 -26.82 -3.95 -15.87
N GLY A 395 -26.12 -2.86 -16.20
CA GLY A 395 -26.68 -1.57 -16.59
C GLY A 395 -27.41 -0.80 -15.48
N SER A 396 -27.29 -1.23 -14.22
CA SER A 396 -28.00 -0.59 -13.11
C SER A 396 -27.29 0.66 -12.59
N ASN A 397 -28.05 1.56 -11.97
CA ASN A 397 -27.60 2.83 -11.42
C ASN A 397 -28.18 3.06 -10.02
N SER A 398 -27.36 3.56 -9.11
CA SER A 398 -27.72 4.03 -7.77
C SER A 398 -26.65 5.04 -7.31
N GLY A 399 -26.56 5.34 -6.01
CA GLY A 399 -25.55 6.24 -5.48
C GLY A 399 -25.47 6.17 -3.97
N ILE A 400 -24.25 6.35 -3.43
CA ILE A 400 -23.97 6.46 -2.00
C ILE A 400 -23.76 7.94 -1.69
N TYR A 401 -24.69 8.54 -0.95
CA TYR A 401 -24.65 9.97 -0.63
C TYR A 401 -24.24 10.18 0.82
N LEU A 402 -23.06 10.76 1.00
CA LEU A 402 -22.59 11.22 2.31
C LEU A 402 -23.30 12.51 2.65
N HIS A 403 -23.82 12.59 3.88
CA HIS A 403 -24.64 13.69 4.37
C HIS A 403 -25.92 13.94 3.54
N GLY A 404 -26.34 12.98 2.71
CA GLY A 404 -27.42 13.14 1.74
C GLY A 404 -27.11 14.16 0.63
N ASN A 405 -25.85 14.61 0.53
CA ASN A 405 -25.43 15.73 -0.32
C ASN A 405 -24.35 15.35 -1.33
N TYR A 406 -23.40 14.49 -0.95
CA TYR A 406 -22.19 14.22 -1.74
C TYR A 406 -22.18 12.78 -2.22
N GLU A 407 -22.41 12.59 -3.51
CA GLU A 407 -22.56 11.29 -4.15
C GLU A 407 -21.21 10.69 -4.53
N VAL A 408 -20.97 9.48 -4.04
CA VAL A 408 -20.12 8.49 -4.68
C VAL A 408 -21.02 7.63 -5.57
N GLN A 409 -20.82 7.73 -6.88
CA GLN A 409 -21.66 7.13 -7.91
C GLN A 409 -21.62 5.60 -7.84
N VAL A 410 -22.77 4.95 -8.08
CA VAL A 410 -22.89 3.50 -8.21
C VAL A 410 -23.50 3.18 -9.58
N PHE A 411 -22.68 2.61 -10.47
CA PHE A 411 -23.12 2.24 -11.81
C PHE A 411 -22.49 0.91 -12.24
N ASP A 412 -23.15 0.17 -13.14
CA ASP A 412 -22.47 -0.90 -13.86
C ASP A 412 -21.46 -0.34 -14.85
N SER A 413 -20.22 -0.19 -14.39
CA SER A 413 -19.09 0.27 -15.21
C SER A 413 -18.15 -0.88 -15.60
N TRP A 414 -18.54 -2.15 -15.43
CA TRP A 414 -17.65 -3.28 -15.74
C TRP A 414 -17.17 -3.26 -17.19
N GLY A 415 -15.87 -3.47 -17.40
CA GLY A 415 -15.25 -3.51 -18.72
C GLY A 415 -15.04 -2.14 -19.40
N LYS A 416 -15.46 -1.04 -18.78
CA LYS A 416 -15.20 0.31 -19.30
C LYS A 416 -13.73 0.70 -19.13
N GLN A 417 -13.09 1.16 -20.20
CA GLN A 417 -11.67 1.51 -20.19
C GLN A 417 -11.39 2.81 -19.41
N GLU A 418 -12.17 3.85 -19.68
CA GLU A 418 -12.06 5.15 -19.02
C GLU A 418 -13.36 5.45 -18.28
N ALA A 419 -13.27 5.47 -16.94
CA ALA A 419 -14.38 5.83 -16.08
C ALA A 419 -14.44 7.35 -15.87
N GLY A 420 -15.64 7.91 -15.93
CA GLY A 420 -15.92 9.32 -15.68
C GLY A 420 -16.59 9.54 -14.33
N PRO A 421 -16.97 10.79 -14.00
CA PRO A 421 -17.64 11.12 -12.74
C PRO A 421 -19.03 10.49 -12.56
N ALA A 422 -19.61 9.95 -13.65
CA ALA A 422 -20.90 9.25 -13.67
C ALA A 422 -20.74 7.70 -13.73
N ASP A 423 -19.52 7.19 -13.56
CA ASP A 423 -19.23 5.77 -13.42
C ASP A 423 -18.99 5.40 -11.95
N ILE A 424 -18.99 4.10 -11.63
CA ILE A 424 -18.83 3.63 -10.25
C ILE A 424 -17.60 4.22 -9.58
N GLY A 425 -17.82 4.76 -8.38
CA GLY A 425 -16.79 5.40 -7.59
C GLY A 425 -16.47 6.84 -8.00
N GLY A 426 -17.05 7.38 -9.08
CA GLY A 426 -16.96 8.81 -9.39
C GLY A 426 -17.57 9.67 -8.29
N ILE A 427 -16.92 10.81 -7.97
CA ILE A 427 -17.54 11.84 -7.14
C ILE A 427 -18.39 12.69 -8.07
N TYR A 428 -19.72 12.50 -8.00
CA TYR A 428 -20.61 12.96 -9.07
C TYR A 428 -20.54 14.47 -9.27
N GLY A 429 -20.26 14.90 -10.50
CA GLY A 429 -20.09 16.31 -10.85
C GLY A 429 -18.80 16.98 -10.33
N ALA A 430 -17.91 16.24 -9.65
CA ALA A 430 -16.66 16.77 -9.12
C ALA A 430 -15.41 16.07 -9.68
N ALA A 431 -15.33 14.74 -9.62
CA ALA A 431 -14.11 14.01 -10.01
C ALA A 431 -14.40 12.62 -10.60
N ALA A 432 -13.68 12.28 -11.67
CA ALA A 432 -13.64 10.92 -12.20
C ALA A 432 -12.70 10.04 -11.35
N PRO A 433 -13.00 8.75 -11.16
CA PRO A 433 -12.09 7.86 -10.46
C PRO A 433 -10.77 7.71 -11.25
N LYS A 434 -9.64 7.58 -10.55
CA LYS A 434 -8.32 7.42 -11.17
C LYS A 434 -8.21 6.21 -12.09
N GLU A 435 -8.92 5.13 -11.74
CA GLU A 435 -9.03 3.93 -12.55
C GLU A 435 -10.40 3.27 -12.35
N ASN A 436 -10.82 2.45 -13.31
CA ASN A 436 -12.02 1.64 -13.17
C ASN A 436 -11.70 0.33 -12.44
N ALA A 437 -12.08 0.27 -11.16
CA ALA A 437 -11.90 -0.91 -10.32
C ALA A 437 -13.17 -1.76 -10.15
N ALA A 438 -14.17 -1.60 -11.04
CA ALA A 438 -15.40 -2.37 -10.99
C ALA A 438 -15.16 -3.87 -11.16
N LYS A 439 -15.92 -4.70 -10.44
CA LYS A 439 -16.12 -6.13 -10.76
C LYS A 439 -17.32 -6.34 -11.67
N GLU A 440 -17.43 -7.53 -12.26
CA GLU A 440 -18.56 -7.94 -13.12
C GLU A 440 -19.93 -7.82 -12.39
N PRO A 441 -21.03 -7.50 -13.09
CA PRO A 441 -22.38 -7.51 -12.51
C PRO A 441 -22.70 -8.78 -11.72
N GLY A 442 -23.39 -8.59 -10.60
CA GLY A 442 -23.71 -9.68 -9.67
C GLY A 442 -22.56 -10.07 -8.70
N GLN A 443 -21.35 -9.58 -8.90
CA GLN A 443 -20.30 -9.68 -7.88
C GLN A 443 -20.41 -8.56 -6.85
N TRP A 444 -20.03 -8.86 -5.60
CA TRP A 444 -19.96 -7.87 -4.54
C TRP A 444 -18.77 -6.92 -4.75
N GLN A 445 -19.09 -5.64 -4.87
CA GLN A 445 -18.17 -4.52 -4.82
C GLN A 445 -17.95 -4.11 -3.35
N GLN A 446 -16.73 -3.71 -3.00
CA GLN A 446 -16.42 -3.18 -1.68
C GLN A 446 -15.95 -1.73 -1.80
N PHE A 447 -16.56 -0.84 -1.01
CA PHE A 447 -16.10 0.53 -0.83
C PHE A 447 -15.56 0.78 0.57
N ILE A 448 -14.48 1.55 0.64
CA ILE A 448 -14.02 2.24 1.86
C ILE A 448 -13.94 3.73 1.52
N ILE A 449 -14.70 4.55 2.22
CA ILE A 449 -14.80 6.01 1.96
C ILE A 449 -14.42 6.76 3.24
N ASP A 450 -13.30 7.48 3.18
CA ASP A 450 -12.85 8.42 4.21
C ASP A 450 -13.39 9.81 3.85
N PHE A 451 -14.37 10.28 4.62
CA PHE A 451 -15.11 11.50 4.36
C PHE A 451 -14.95 12.52 5.49
N LYS A 452 -14.50 13.73 5.13
CA LYS A 452 -14.52 14.92 5.99
C LYS A 452 -15.73 15.78 5.66
N ALA A 453 -16.55 16.01 6.69
CA ALA A 453 -17.71 16.87 6.59
C ALA A 453 -17.32 18.34 6.36
N PRO A 454 -18.16 19.15 5.71
CA PRO A 454 -17.94 20.60 5.66
C PRO A 454 -17.87 21.19 7.07
N ARG A 455 -17.10 22.26 7.24
CA ARG A 455 -16.94 22.97 8.53
C ARG A 455 -17.69 24.28 8.54
N PHE A 456 -18.21 24.64 9.70
CA PHE A 456 -19.00 25.84 9.91
C PHE A 456 -18.56 26.58 11.18
N GLU A 457 -18.55 27.92 11.10
CA GLU A 457 -18.47 28.83 12.25
C GLU A 457 -19.80 29.58 12.34
N GLY A 458 -20.68 29.17 13.26
CA GLY A 458 -22.08 29.58 13.23
C GLY A 458 -22.75 29.09 11.93
N ASP A 459 -23.44 29.98 11.22
CA ASP A 459 -24.10 29.66 9.94
C ASP A 459 -23.16 29.81 8.73
N LYS A 460 -21.91 30.23 8.94
CA LYS A 460 -20.95 30.46 7.86
C LYS A 460 -20.12 29.20 7.62
N LYS A 461 -20.18 28.67 6.40
CA LYS A 461 -19.26 27.62 5.95
C LYS A 461 -17.83 28.15 5.88
N VAL A 462 -16.89 27.43 6.50
CA VAL A 462 -15.46 27.78 6.57
C VAL A 462 -14.54 26.74 5.91
N ALA A 463 -15.03 25.51 5.69
CA ALA A 463 -14.34 24.52 4.88
C ALA A 463 -15.35 23.64 4.10
N ASN A 464 -14.96 23.21 2.91
CA ASN A 464 -15.74 22.31 2.08
C ASN A 464 -15.70 20.88 2.59
N ALA A 465 -16.62 20.06 2.09
CA ALA A 465 -16.54 18.61 2.26
C ALA A 465 -15.34 18.07 1.49
N MET A 466 -14.75 16.99 1.97
CA MET A 466 -13.62 16.36 1.29
C MET A 466 -13.72 14.84 1.38
N PHE A 467 -13.62 14.19 0.23
CA PHE A 467 -13.32 12.77 0.16
C PHE A 467 -11.81 12.62 0.28
N GLU A 468 -11.33 12.37 1.50
CA GLU A 468 -9.90 12.19 1.76
C GLU A 468 -9.37 10.99 1.00
N ARG A 469 -10.16 9.92 0.97
CA ARG A 469 -9.84 8.71 0.25
C ARG A 469 -11.09 7.94 -0.11
N VAL A 470 -11.14 7.42 -1.33
CA VAL A 470 -12.14 6.42 -1.74
C VAL A 470 -11.41 5.23 -2.31
N ILE A 471 -11.68 4.04 -1.76
CA ILE A 471 -11.15 2.77 -2.21
C ILE A 471 -12.32 1.94 -2.75
N LEU A 472 -12.16 1.42 -3.97
CA LEU A 472 -13.08 0.47 -4.58
C LEU A 472 -12.32 -0.83 -4.87
N ASN A 473 -12.78 -1.95 -4.29
CA ASN A 473 -12.18 -3.28 -4.47
C ASN A 473 -10.64 -3.30 -4.26
N GLY A 474 -10.18 -2.65 -3.20
CA GLY A 474 -8.76 -2.54 -2.85
C GLY A 474 -7.95 -1.52 -3.67
N LYS A 475 -8.57 -0.83 -4.64
CA LYS A 475 -7.93 0.23 -5.41
C LYS A 475 -8.32 1.61 -4.92
N THR A 476 -7.33 2.44 -4.56
CA THR A 476 -7.56 3.85 -4.23
C THR A 476 -7.92 4.63 -5.50
N ILE A 477 -9.19 5.00 -5.64
CA ILE A 477 -9.72 5.68 -6.82
C ILE A 477 -9.84 7.20 -6.65
N HIS A 478 -9.81 7.71 -5.41
CA HIS A 478 -9.76 9.14 -5.09
C HIS A 478 -8.87 9.41 -3.89
N GLU A 479 -8.18 10.56 -3.91
CA GLU A 479 -7.46 11.11 -2.76
C GLU A 479 -7.65 12.63 -2.70
N ASN A 480 -8.02 13.15 -1.53
CA ASN A 480 -8.19 14.58 -1.25
C ASN A 480 -9.07 15.34 -2.25
N VAL A 481 -10.20 14.76 -2.64
CA VAL A 481 -11.17 15.42 -3.53
C VAL A 481 -12.06 16.33 -2.70
N GLU A 482 -11.78 17.62 -2.78
CA GLU A 482 -12.61 18.68 -2.20
C GLU A 482 -13.88 18.90 -3.05
N VAL A 483 -15.03 19.01 -2.38
CA VAL A 483 -16.33 19.22 -3.04
C VAL A 483 -16.96 20.50 -2.52
N SER A 484 -17.07 21.51 -3.38
CA SER A 484 -17.47 22.87 -2.98
C SER A 484 -18.94 23.00 -2.55
N GLY A 485 -19.79 22.04 -2.92
CA GLY A 485 -21.21 22.05 -2.58
C GLY A 485 -21.91 20.71 -2.88
N PRO A 486 -23.22 20.60 -2.63
CA PRO A 486 -23.97 19.36 -2.86
C PRO A 486 -23.94 18.92 -4.32
N THR A 487 -23.77 17.62 -4.54
CA THR A 487 -23.85 16.97 -5.85
C THR A 487 -25.31 16.85 -6.33
N GLY A 488 -25.53 16.57 -7.62
CA GLY A 488 -26.88 16.35 -8.16
C GLY A 488 -27.62 15.20 -7.45
N GLY A 489 -28.96 15.20 -7.47
CA GLY A 489 -29.76 14.12 -6.86
C GLY A 489 -29.86 14.13 -5.32
N ASN A 490 -29.21 15.08 -4.65
CA ASN A 490 -29.21 15.22 -3.18
C ASN A 490 -30.61 15.37 -2.54
N LEU A 491 -30.69 15.25 -1.21
CA LEU A 491 -31.93 15.35 -0.43
C LEU A 491 -32.52 16.77 -0.33
N GLY A 492 -31.82 17.81 -0.79
CA GLY A 492 -32.24 19.20 -0.64
C GLY A 492 -32.19 19.71 0.80
N LEU A 493 -31.39 19.07 1.67
CA LEU A 493 -31.27 19.44 3.08
C LEU A 493 -30.38 20.68 3.32
N GLY A 494 -29.61 21.09 2.31
CA GLY A 494 -28.52 22.04 2.47
C GLY A 494 -27.28 21.41 3.12
N GLU A 495 -26.15 22.13 3.08
CA GLU A 495 -24.92 21.69 3.75
C GLU A 495 -24.99 21.99 5.25
N ALA A 496 -24.51 21.06 6.07
CA ALA A 496 -24.41 21.18 7.51
C ALA A 496 -23.20 20.39 8.02
N ALA A 497 -22.78 20.64 9.25
CA ALA A 497 -21.67 19.90 9.88
C ALA A 497 -21.96 18.40 10.06
N THR A 498 -23.25 18.01 10.09
CA THR A 498 -23.68 16.60 10.12
C THR A 498 -24.84 16.32 9.18
N GLY A 499 -24.88 15.12 8.61
CA GLY A 499 -25.94 14.70 7.70
C GLY A 499 -26.15 13.19 7.67
N PRO A 500 -27.23 12.71 7.02
CA PRO A 500 -27.56 11.29 6.94
C PRO A 500 -26.72 10.56 5.88
N LEU A 501 -26.73 9.22 5.93
CA LEU A 501 -26.33 8.38 4.80
C LEU A 501 -27.56 8.18 3.93
N MET A 502 -27.46 8.38 2.62
CA MET A 502 -28.56 8.11 1.69
C MET A 502 -28.10 7.15 0.59
N PHE A 503 -29.00 6.25 0.19
CA PHE A 503 -28.88 5.46 -1.02
C PHE A 503 -29.94 5.87 -2.04
N GLN A 504 -29.51 6.08 -3.28
CA GLN A 504 -30.40 6.42 -4.37
C GLN A 504 -31.22 5.20 -4.80
N GLY A 505 -32.54 5.34 -4.84
CA GLY A 505 -33.45 4.22 -5.10
C GLY A 505 -34.40 4.44 -6.28
N ASP A 506 -34.41 5.63 -6.86
CA ASP A 506 -35.29 6.01 -7.96
C ASP A 506 -34.76 5.61 -9.35
N HIS A 507 -33.50 5.18 -9.47
CA HIS A 507 -32.89 4.80 -10.75
C HIS A 507 -32.97 3.29 -11.04
N GLY A 508 -32.07 2.48 -10.47
CA GLY A 508 -31.91 1.06 -10.75
C GLY A 508 -31.89 0.18 -9.51
N ALA A 509 -31.75 -1.11 -9.74
CA ALA A 509 -31.65 -2.13 -8.70
C ALA A 509 -30.25 -2.18 -8.06
N VAL A 510 -30.17 -2.40 -6.75
CA VAL A 510 -28.92 -2.51 -5.99
C VAL A 510 -29.18 -3.27 -4.68
N SER A 511 -28.20 -4.05 -4.22
CA SER A 511 -28.22 -4.66 -2.89
C SER A 511 -27.04 -4.15 -2.07
N TYR A 512 -27.26 -3.76 -0.82
CA TYR A 512 -26.22 -3.31 0.11
C TYR A 512 -26.13 -4.23 1.32
N ARG A 513 -24.90 -4.45 1.81
CA ARG A 513 -24.64 -5.14 3.08
C ARG A 513 -23.37 -4.60 3.76
N ASN A 514 -23.12 -5.07 4.97
CA ASN A 514 -21.93 -4.71 5.76
C ASN A 514 -21.72 -3.19 5.84
N ILE A 515 -22.81 -2.44 6.03
CA ILE A 515 -22.80 -0.97 6.13
C ILE A 515 -22.29 -0.61 7.53
N GLN A 516 -21.07 -0.11 7.62
CA GLN A 516 -20.42 0.28 8.87
C GLN A 516 -19.85 1.69 8.77
N LEU A 517 -20.24 2.55 9.72
CA LEU A 517 -19.71 3.90 9.87
C LEU A 517 -18.82 3.95 11.10
N PHE A 518 -17.61 4.49 10.93
CA PHE A 518 -16.69 4.80 12.01
C PHE A 518 -16.61 6.32 12.13
N VAL A 519 -17.18 6.88 13.19
CA VAL A 519 -17.27 8.32 13.43
C VAL A 519 -16.28 8.70 14.53
N PRO A 520 -15.30 9.60 14.29
CA PRO A 520 -14.40 10.08 15.34
C PRO A 520 -15.18 10.63 16.54
N GLN A 521 -14.71 10.31 17.75
CA GLN A 521 -15.31 10.80 19.01
C GLN A 521 -14.96 12.26 19.29
#